data_AF-A0A9D5UI25-F1
#
_entry.id   AF-A0A9D5UI25-F1
#
_cell.length_a   1.000
_cell.length_b   1.000
_cell.length_c   1.000
_cell.angle_alpha   90.00
_cell.angle_beta   90.00
_cell.angle_gamma   90.00
#
_symmetry.space_group_name_H-M   'P 1'
#
loop_
_entity.id
_entity.type
_entity.pdbx_description
1 polymer ?
#
loop_
_entity_poly.entity_id
_entity_poly.type
_entity_poly.pdbx_seq_one_letter_code
_entity_poly.pdbx_strand_id
1 'polypeptide(L)'
;MTRQPETRDFSMLVVNVPGENRRVSARYDPPQRARVTTNTYGRGEQTYELDVVARSGSWLCVRQSAPGWPEWLAWVPLAHCTRI
;
A
#
# COMPACT_ATOMS: atom_id res chain seq x y z
N MET A 1 -31.36 -11.38 -10.13
CA MET A 1 -30.06 -12.10 -10.20
C MET A 1 -29.10 -11.22 -10.98
N THR A 2 -28.33 -10.38 -10.30
CA THR A 2 -27.43 -9.43 -10.96
C THR A 2 -26.03 -10.03 -10.92
N ARG A 3 -25.50 -10.40 -12.10
CA ARG A 3 -24.14 -10.94 -12.24
C ARG A 3 -23.14 -9.90 -11.72
N GLN A 4 -22.30 -10.33 -10.80
CA GLN A 4 -21.17 -9.56 -10.29
C GLN A 4 -20.20 -9.32 -11.47
N PRO A 5 -19.72 -8.08 -11.71
CA PRO A 5 -18.76 -7.83 -12.78
C PRO A 5 -17.42 -8.52 -12.48
N GLU A 6 -16.75 -9.01 -13.52
CA GLU A 6 -15.40 -9.60 -13.40
C GLU A 6 -14.43 -8.57 -12.81
N THR A 7 -14.00 -8.82 -11.58
CA THR A 7 -13.02 -8.00 -10.89
C THR A 7 -11.69 -8.12 -11.61
N ARG A 8 -11.29 -7.08 -12.35
CA ARG A 8 -9.91 -6.93 -12.84
C ARG A 8 -8.97 -7.00 -11.63
N ASP A 9 -7.82 -7.64 -11.79
CA ASP A 9 -6.88 -7.84 -10.69
C ASP A 9 -6.42 -6.52 -10.07
N PHE A 10 -6.99 -6.22 -8.91
CA PHE A 10 -6.58 -5.10 -8.10
C PHE A 10 -5.60 -5.62 -7.05
N SER A 11 -4.38 -5.12 -7.12
CA SER A 11 -3.30 -5.29 -6.17
C SER A 11 -3.70 -4.73 -4.81
N MET A 12 -4.55 -5.45 -4.07
CA MET A 12 -4.91 -5.08 -2.71
C MET A 12 -3.74 -5.45 -1.80
N LEU A 13 -3.01 -4.43 -1.35
CA LEU A 13 -2.05 -4.57 -0.26
C LEU A 13 -2.82 -4.85 1.02
N VAL A 14 -2.31 -5.79 1.80
CA VAL A 14 -2.95 -6.31 3.02
C VAL A 14 -3.24 -5.15 4.01
N VAL A 15 -4.52 -4.82 4.19
CA VAL A 15 -4.99 -3.91 5.23
C VAL A 15 -5.15 -4.72 6.51
N ASN A 16 -4.06 -5.00 7.23
CA ASN A 16 -4.20 -5.68 8.51
C ASN A 16 -4.68 -4.72 9.61
N VAL A 17 -5.98 -4.89 9.92
CA VAL A 17 -6.70 -4.97 11.21
C VAL A 17 -6.21 -4.11 12.39
N PRO A 18 -7.11 -3.40 13.12
CA PRO A 18 -6.74 -2.50 14.19
C PRO A 18 -6.27 -3.28 15.42
N GLY A 19 -5.09 -2.94 15.93
CA GLY A 19 -4.71 -3.32 17.28
C GLY A 19 -3.26 -3.71 17.51
N GLU A 20 -2.26 -2.96 17.01
CA GLU A 20 -0.96 -2.96 17.68
C GLU A 20 -0.06 -1.78 17.26
N ASN A 21 0.64 -1.24 18.26
CA ASN A 21 1.75 -0.28 18.20
C ASN A 21 1.44 1.22 18.07
N ARG A 22 1.13 1.77 19.25
CA ARG A 22 1.12 3.18 19.67
C ARG A 22 2.55 3.77 19.72
N ARG A 23 3.23 3.90 18.58
CA ARG A 23 4.37 4.84 18.43
C ARG A 23 4.08 5.77 17.27
N VAL A 24 4.01 7.05 17.59
CA VAL A 24 3.61 8.11 16.66
C VAL A 24 4.55 8.16 15.46
N SER A 25 3.94 8.13 14.29
CA SER A 25 4.52 8.09 12.96
C SER A 25 5.23 9.39 12.60
N ALA A 26 6.39 9.30 11.95
CA ALA A 26 6.93 10.47 11.23
C ALA A 26 6.06 10.67 9.98
N ARG A 27 5.45 11.85 9.85
CA ARG A 27 4.77 12.29 8.63
C ARG A 27 5.77 12.98 7.71
N TYR A 28 5.59 12.80 6.40
CA TYR A 28 6.42 13.46 5.39
C TYR A 28 5.63 14.60 4.75
N ASP A 29 6.11 15.84 4.88
CA ASP A 29 5.44 17.04 4.35
C ASP A 29 5.86 17.42 2.92
N PRO A 30 6.77 16.65 2.28
CA PRO A 30 6.43 16.15 0.94
C PRO A 30 6.43 14.61 0.89
N PRO A 31 5.47 13.97 0.18
CA PRO A 31 5.51 12.52 -0.03
C PRO A 31 6.83 12.10 -0.66
N GLN A 32 7.44 11.04 -0.12
CA GLN A 32 8.66 10.45 -0.69
C GLN A 32 8.29 9.34 -1.66
N ARG A 33 9.06 9.13 -2.73
CA ARG A 33 8.80 8.02 -3.66
C ARG A 33 9.51 6.75 -3.20
N ALA A 34 8.81 5.61 -3.29
CA ALA A 34 9.40 4.31 -3.06
C ALA A 34 8.93 3.29 -4.11
N ARG A 35 9.84 2.41 -4.52
CA ARG A 35 9.53 1.20 -5.26
C ARG A 35 9.14 0.12 -4.26
N VAL A 36 7.93 -0.41 -4.36
CA VAL A 36 7.34 -1.41 -3.47
C VAL A 36 7.16 -2.71 -4.23
N THR A 37 7.81 -3.78 -3.78
CA THR A 37 7.73 -5.12 -4.38
C THR A 37 7.07 -6.09 -3.40
N THR A 38 5.96 -6.70 -3.78
CA THR A 38 5.18 -7.55 -2.87
C THR A 38 4.26 -8.50 -3.63
N ASN A 39 3.90 -9.60 -2.97
CA ASN A 39 2.92 -10.54 -3.50
C ASN A 39 1.52 -9.92 -3.50
N THR A 40 0.86 -10.04 -4.64
CA THR A 40 -0.55 -9.67 -4.83
C THR A 40 -1.40 -10.93 -4.91
N TYR A 41 -2.62 -10.88 -4.37
CA TYR A 41 -3.55 -11.99 -4.45
C TYR A 41 -3.80 -12.35 -5.92
N GLY A 42 -3.50 -13.60 -6.30
CA GLY A 42 -3.77 -14.15 -7.63
C GLY A 42 -2.73 -13.84 -8.71
N ARG A 43 -1.76 -12.94 -8.49
CA ARG A 43 -0.79 -12.52 -9.54
C ARG A 43 0.69 -12.63 -9.16
N GLY A 44 1.00 -13.21 -7.99
CA GLY A 44 2.38 -13.35 -7.52
C GLY A 44 3.02 -12.00 -7.19
N GLU A 45 4.35 -11.96 -7.21
CA GLU A 45 5.12 -10.76 -6.86
C GLU A 45 4.97 -9.68 -7.92
N GLN A 46 4.70 -8.45 -7.47
CA GLN A 46 4.51 -7.28 -8.31
C GLN A 46 5.25 -6.08 -7.72
N THR A 47 5.68 -5.16 -8.60
CA THR A 47 6.41 -3.96 -8.21
C THR A 47 5.67 -2.69 -8.63
N TYR A 48 5.55 -1.73 -7.69
CA TYR A 48 4.86 -0.45 -7.88
C TYR A 48 5.74 0.71 -7.44
N GLU A 49 5.55 1.90 -8.02
CA GLU A 49 6.16 3.13 -7.50
C GLU A 49 5.09 3.99 -6.83
N LEU A 50 5.17 4.12 -5.51
CA LEU A 50 4.13 4.70 -4.68
C LEU A 50 4.68 5.86 -3.83
N ASP A 51 3.76 6.75 -3.45
CA ASP A 51 4.06 7.88 -2.58
C ASP A 51 3.98 7.45 -1.11
N VAL A 52 5.09 7.54 -0.40
CA VAL A 52 5.21 7.31 1.03
C VAL A 52 4.85 8.60 1.77
N VAL A 53 3.78 8.54 2.56
CA VAL A 53 3.22 9.70 3.29
C VAL A 53 3.51 9.64 4.79
N ALA A 54 3.82 8.46 5.33
CA ALA A 54 4.23 8.31 6.73
C ALA A 54 5.10 7.07 6.92
N ARG A 55 5.79 7.00 8.07
CA ARG A 55 6.54 5.83 8.52
C ARG A 55 6.24 5.51 9.98
N SER A 56 6.15 4.22 10.30
CA SER A 56 6.08 3.71 11.67
C SER A 56 6.95 2.46 11.81
N GLY A 57 8.06 2.57 12.55
CA GLY A 57 9.00 1.46 12.73
C GLY A 57 9.53 0.91 11.41
N SER A 58 9.26 -0.38 11.18
CA SER A 58 9.60 -1.13 9.96
C SER A 58 8.50 -1.10 8.89
N TRP A 59 7.58 -0.14 8.94
CA TRP A 59 6.47 0.00 8.01
C TRP A 59 6.43 1.40 7.37
N LEU A 60 6.06 1.44 6.09
CA LEU A 60 5.80 2.66 5.33
C LEU A 60 4.32 2.74 5.00
N CYS A 61 3.71 3.91 5.18
CA CYS A 61 2.36 4.20 4.74
C CYS A 61 2.45 4.79 3.33
N VAL A 62 1.88 4.09 2.36
CA VAL A 62 1.85 4.48 0.96
C VAL A 62 0.46 4.93 0.55
N ARG A 63 0.38 5.93 -0.32
CA ARG A 63 -0.84 6.35 -1.01
C ARG A 63 -1.01 5.55 -2.29
N GLN A 64 -2.20 5.01 -2.49
CA GLN A 64 -2.57 4.22 -3.66
C GLN A 64 -3.81 4.80 -4.32
N SER A 65 -3.90 4.60 -5.63
CA SER A 65 -5.08 4.93 -6.43
C SER A 65 -5.25 3.88 -7.53
N ALA A 66 -6.49 3.69 -7.97
CA ALA A 66 -6.82 2.85 -9.11
C ALA A 66 -8.01 3.46 -9.86
N PRO A 67 -8.11 3.28 -11.19
CA PRO A 67 -9.26 3.77 -11.95
C PRO A 67 -10.58 3.26 -11.38
N GLY A 68 -11.48 4.19 -11.06
CA GLY A 68 -12.80 3.88 -10.48
C GLY A 68 -12.83 3.73 -8.96
N TRP A 69 -11.70 3.93 -8.27
CA TRP A 69 -11.62 3.87 -6.80
C TRP A 69 -11.11 5.19 -6.23
N PRO A 70 -11.64 5.64 -5.07
CA PRO A 70 -11.04 6.75 -4.34
C PRO A 70 -9.62 6.39 -3.89
N GLU A 71 -8.77 7.37 -3.64
CA GLU A 71 -7.44 7.11 -3.07
C GLU A 71 -7.55 6.44 -1.70
N TRP A 72 -6.60 5.56 -1.39
CA TRP A 72 -6.50 4.94 -0.07
C TRP A 72 -5.06 4.86 0.42
N LEU A 73 -4.91 4.61 1.71
CA LEU A 73 -3.62 4.42 2.37
C LEU A 73 -3.41 2.95 2.69
N ALA A 74 -2.19 2.46 2.50
CA ALA A 74 -1.80 1.10 2.86
C ALA A 74 -0.47 1.11 3.61
N TRP A 75 -0.31 0.23 4.59
CA TRP A 75 0.97 0.02 5.27
C TRP A 75 1.69 -1.16 4.64
N VAL A 76 2.95 -0.94 4.25
CA VAL A 76 3.82 -1.95 3.66
C VAL A 76 5.09 -2.14 4.49
N PRO A 77 5.62 -3.37 4.58
CA PRO A 77 6.90 -3.60 5.22
C PRO A 77 8.01 -2.81 4.51
N LEU A 78 8.87 -2.15 5.28
CA LEU A 78 10.03 -1.42 4.75
C LEU A 78 10.96 -2.34 3.97
N ALA A 79 11.06 -3.62 4.35
CA ALA A 79 11.85 -4.62 3.63
C ALA A 79 11.39 -4.86 2.18
N HIS A 80 10.13 -4.52 1.87
CA HIS A 80 9.56 -4.62 0.52
C HIS A 80 9.77 -3.32 -0.28
N CYS A 81 10.42 -2.32 0.29
CA CYS A 81 10.51 -0.97 -0.25
C CYS A 81 11.95 -0.57 -0.54
N THR A 82 12.20 -0.01 -1.71
CA THR A 82 13.45 0.68 -2.05
C THR A 82 13.13 2.15 -2.33
N ARG A 83 13.84 3.07 -1.67
CA ARG A 83 13.67 4.51 -1.90
C ARG A 83 14.15 4.87 -3.31
N ILE A 84 13.43 5.77 -3.97
CA ILE A 84 13.76 6.34 -5.29
C ILE A 84 14.23 7.78 -5.10
#